data_AF-A0AB39R657-F1
#
_entry.id   AF-A0AB39R657-F1
#
_cell.length_a   1.000
_cell.length_b   1.000
_cell.length_c   1.000
_cell.angle_alpha   90.00
_cell.angle_beta   90.00
_cell.angle_gamma   90.00
#
_symmetry.space_group_name_H-M   'P 1'
#
loop_
_entity.id
_entity.type
_entity.pdbx_description
1 polymer ?
#
loop_
_entity_poly.entity_id
_entity_poly.type
_entity_poly.pdbx_seq_one_letter_code
_entity_poly.pdbx_strand_id
1 'polypeptide(L)'
;MSPRLSNIQSGFGGCASCSNKRNAIAQLGDSEKAESDMLAAQLRPLDPYPGVNKPWRSECLRCGGEARPALGHIRQGIGGCRQCGRQQTSAKQLGDAVKAADEMNAAALQPLEPYPGYNNPWRCIHTPCGNEVRPRLASIRAGQGGCTHCATYGFNLTAPAIVYVLHHRDQDVVKVGITAATSDRVARFEKRGFTVVGSLDFQTGQHAWNVERKVLGHVRTRLGLRHALTDADTQGVGGWTETFNAADLPPLKLWELVTGAGVPDGLVLPIVDQTGGARPGAVTRRG
;
A
#
# COMPACT_ATOMS: atom_id res chain seq x y z
N MET A 1 7.59 -15.31 68.52
CA MET A 1 6.61 -15.47 69.63
C MET A 1 6.45 -16.94 69.94
N SER A 2 6.82 -17.37 71.15
CA SER A 2 6.65 -18.74 71.61
C SER A 2 5.16 -19.02 71.88
N PRO A 3 4.61 -20.18 71.47
CA PRO A 3 3.20 -20.49 71.63
C PRO A 3 2.85 -20.68 73.13
N ARG A 4 1.66 -20.21 73.53
CA ARG A 4 1.12 -20.37 74.89
C ARG A 4 0.43 -21.73 75.03
N LEU A 5 0.67 -22.42 76.14
CA LEU A 5 0.12 -23.75 76.42
C LEU A 5 -1.42 -23.80 76.33
N SER A 6 -2.09 -22.75 76.78
CA SER A 6 -3.56 -22.62 76.70
C SER A 6 -4.09 -22.61 75.25
N ASN A 7 -3.38 -22.00 74.31
CA ASN A 7 -3.80 -21.96 72.90
C ASN A 7 -3.63 -23.33 72.21
N ILE A 8 -2.65 -24.11 72.65
CA ILE A 8 -2.42 -25.48 72.17
C ILE A 8 -3.54 -26.39 72.68
N GLN A 9 -3.90 -26.28 73.97
CA GLN A 9 -4.96 -27.06 74.59
C GLN A 9 -6.36 -26.74 74.02
N SER A 10 -6.61 -25.49 73.64
CA SER A 10 -7.89 -25.05 73.05
C SER A 10 -8.00 -25.29 71.54
N GLY A 11 -7.09 -26.03 70.91
CA GLY A 11 -7.18 -26.41 69.49
C GLY A 11 -6.77 -25.34 68.47
N PHE A 12 -6.37 -24.14 68.91
CA PHE A 12 -5.89 -23.06 68.02
C PHE A 12 -4.47 -23.30 67.46
N GLY A 13 -3.81 -24.37 67.91
CA GLY A 13 -2.53 -24.83 67.39
C GLY A 13 -1.32 -24.02 67.86
N GLY A 14 -0.13 -24.50 67.51
CA GLY A 14 1.18 -23.98 67.95
C GLY A 14 1.61 -22.66 67.28
N CYS A 15 2.77 -22.66 66.61
CA CYS A 15 3.44 -21.44 66.14
C CYS A 15 2.58 -20.58 65.19
N ALA A 16 2.63 -19.24 65.32
CA ALA A 16 1.81 -18.32 64.52
C ALA A 16 2.04 -18.47 63.00
N SER A 17 3.29 -18.67 62.56
CA SER A 17 3.60 -18.87 61.14
C SER A 17 3.05 -20.20 60.58
N CYS A 18 3.00 -21.24 61.42
CA CYS A 18 2.42 -22.54 61.10
C CYS A 18 0.90 -22.43 60.94
N SER A 19 0.24 -21.72 61.87
CA SER A 19 -1.20 -21.45 61.83
C SER A 19 -1.58 -20.61 60.61
N ASN A 20 -0.80 -19.56 60.31
CA ASN A 20 -0.99 -18.75 59.11
C ASN A 20 -0.84 -19.55 57.81
N LYS A 21 0.14 -20.46 57.71
CA LYS A 21 0.28 -21.37 56.56
C LYS A 21 -0.92 -22.31 56.42
N ARG A 22 -1.39 -22.90 57.52
CA ARG A 22 -2.53 -23.83 57.51
C ARG A 22 -3.83 -23.11 57.11
N ASN A 23 -4.06 -21.92 57.65
CA ASN A 23 -5.19 -21.07 57.27
C ASN A 23 -5.10 -20.64 55.80
N ALA A 24 -3.91 -20.27 55.32
CA ALA A 24 -3.72 -19.92 53.91
C ALA A 24 -4.06 -21.08 52.97
N ILE A 25 -3.73 -22.33 53.32
CA ILE A 25 -4.10 -23.53 52.55
C ILE A 25 -5.62 -23.76 52.59
N ALA A 26 -6.24 -23.66 53.76
CA ALA A 26 -7.69 -23.83 53.92
C ALA A 26 -8.50 -22.77 53.14
N GLN A 27 -7.93 -21.57 52.96
CA GLN A 27 -8.55 -20.44 52.25
C GLN A 27 -8.39 -20.50 50.72
N LEU A 28 -7.61 -21.44 50.16
CA LEU A 28 -7.44 -21.55 48.71
C LEU A 28 -8.76 -21.91 48.00
N GLY A 29 -9.62 -22.69 48.66
CA GLY A 29 -10.86 -23.24 48.10
C GLY A 29 -10.64 -24.62 47.46
N ASP A 30 -11.68 -25.11 46.77
CA ASP A 30 -11.66 -26.41 46.08
C ASP A 30 -10.74 -26.37 44.86
N SER A 31 -9.62 -27.10 44.94
CA SER A 31 -8.62 -27.20 43.88
C SER A 31 -9.10 -27.97 42.66
N GLU A 32 -9.90 -29.02 42.84
CA GLU A 32 -10.41 -29.82 41.72
C GLU A 32 -11.38 -29.01 40.87
N LYS A 33 -12.27 -28.25 41.53
CA LYS A 33 -13.14 -27.30 40.83
C LYS A 33 -12.36 -26.20 40.13
N ALA A 34 -11.30 -25.69 40.76
CA ALA A 34 -10.43 -24.68 40.16
C ALA A 34 -9.72 -25.20 38.90
N GLU A 35 -9.25 -26.45 38.91
CA GLU A 35 -8.64 -27.11 37.75
C GLU A 35 -9.66 -27.35 36.63
N SER A 36 -10.86 -27.81 36.97
CA SER A 36 -11.96 -27.98 36.02
C SER A 36 -12.32 -26.67 35.32
N ASP A 37 -12.40 -25.55 36.05
CA ASP A 37 -12.68 -24.23 35.49
C ASP A 37 -11.57 -23.80 34.49
N MET A 38 -10.31 -24.08 34.81
CA MET A 38 -9.18 -23.77 33.92
C MET A 38 -9.22 -24.62 32.64
N LEU A 39 -9.50 -25.93 32.78
CA LEU A 39 -9.61 -26.85 31.65
C LEU A 39 -10.77 -26.46 30.71
N ALA A 40 -11.92 -26.06 31.27
CA ALA A 40 -13.04 -25.54 30.50
C ALA A 40 -12.64 -24.29 29.69
N ALA A 41 -11.72 -23.47 30.21
CA ALA A 41 -11.14 -22.33 29.52
C ALA A 41 -9.96 -22.66 28.57
N GLN A 42 -9.76 -23.95 28.26
CA GLN A 42 -8.68 -24.46 27.40
C GLN A 42 -7.28 -24.17 27.97
N LEU A 43 -7.14 -24.25 29.29
CA LEU A 43 -5.90 -24.05 30.00
C LEU A 43 -5.66 -25.26 30.92
N ARG A 44 -4.54 -25.95 30.72
CA ARG A 44 -4.13 -27.05 31.60
C ARG A 44 -3.17 -26.50 32.66
N PRO A 45 -3.55 -26.46 33.95
CA PRO A 45 -2.64 -26.08 35.02
C PRO A 45 -1.37 -26.94 35.03
N LEU A 46 -0.22 -26.30 35.26
CA LEU A 46 1.08 -26.97 35.37
C LEU A 46 1.60 -27.02 36.81
N ASP A 47 1.11 -26.11 37.65
CA ASP A 47 1.48 -25.97 39.06
C ASP A 47 0.24 -26.19 39.95
N PRO A 48 0.40 -26.53 41.24
CA PRO A 48 -0.71 -26.61 42.19
C PRO A 48 -1.49 -25.30 42.30
N TYR A 49 -2.78 -25.39 42.60
CA TYR A 49 -3.69 -24.25 42.67
C TYR A 49 -3.21 -23.14 43.64
N PRO A 50 -2.86 -21.93 43.14
CA PRO A 50 -2.26 -20.88 43.96
C PRO A 50 -3.28 -19.97 44.65
N GLY A 51 -4.57 -20.11 44.34
CA GLY A 51 -5.68 -19.27 44.81
C GLY A 51 -6.31 -18.43 43.69
N VAL A 52 -7.56 -17.99 43.89
CA VAL A 52 -8.43 -17.42 42.84
C VAL A 52 -7.79 -16.25 42.08
N ASN A 53 -7.17 -15.31 42.80
CA ASN A 53 -6.66 -14.05 42.24
C ASN A 53 -5.16 -14.08 41.93
N LYS A 54 -4.50 -15.25 42.03
CA LYS A 54 -3.08 -15.37 41.73
C LYS A 54 -2.87 -15.86 40.29
N PRO A 55 -1.82 -15.40 39.59
CA PRO A 55 -1.44 -15.95 38.30
C PRO A 55 -1.16 -17.45 38.43
N TRP A 56 -1.84 -18.26 37.62
CA TRP A 56 -1.72 -19.70 37.65
C TRP A 56 -1.06 -20.20 36.37
N ARG A 57 0.18 -20.70 36.51
CA ARG A 57 0.96 -21.20 35.39
C ARG A 57 0.26 -22.40 34.76
N SER A 58 -0.04 -22.26 33.48
CA SER A 58 -0.85 -23.20 32.71
C SER A 58 -0.36 -23.28 31.28
N GLU A 59 -0.61 -24.40 30.62
CA GLU A 59 -0.43 -24.57 29.19
C GLU A 59 -1.74 -24.28 28.45
N CYS A 60 -1.67 -23.45 27.42
CA CYS A 60 -2.82 -23.17 26.56
C CYS A 60 -3.06 -24.35 25.61
N LEU A 61 -4.17 -25.06 25.76
CA LEU A 61 -4.53 -26.20 24.92
C LEU A 61 -4.85 -25.82 23.47
N ARG A 62 -5.06 -24.52 23.18
CA ARG A 62 -5.28 -24.02 21.81
C ARG A 62 -4.00 -23.81 21.01
N CYS A 63 -2.91 -23.37 21.65
CA CYS A 63 -1.68 -22.98 20.94
C CYS A 63 -0.41 -23.61 21.51
N GLY A 64 -0.50 -24.44 22.55
CA GLY A 64 0.63 -25.08 23.25
C GLY A 64 1.50 -24.13 24.08
N GLY A 65 1.24 -22.82 24.06
CA GLY A 65 2.06 -21.83 24.75
C GLY A 65 1.77 -21.74 26.26
N GLU A 66 2.77 -21.35 27.05
CA GLU A 66 2.59 -21.07 28.48
C GLU A 66 1.76 -19.78 28.69
N ALA A 67 0.78 -19.86 29.58
CA ALA A 67 -0.06 -18.76 30.03
C ALA A 67 -0.08 -18.69 31.57
N ARG A 68 -0.35 -17.49 32.11
CA ARG A 68 -0.46 -17.27 33.56
C ARG A 68 -1.72 -16.48 33.94
N PRO A 69 -2.93 -16.94 33.57
CA PRO A 69 -4.16 -16.25 33.93
C PRO A 69 -4.49 -16.45 35.42
N ALA A 70 -5.26 -15.53 35.98
CA ALA A 70 -5.88 -15.72 37.30
C ALA A 70 -7.26 -16.38 37.12
N LEU A 71 -7.59 -17.35 37.97
CA LEU A 71 -8.87 -18.06 37.93
C LEU A 71 -10.07 -17.10 38.05
N GLY A 72 -9.94 -16.06 38.88
CA GLY A 72 -10.96 -15.02 39.01
C GLY A 72 -11.31 -14.36 37.66
N HIS A 73 -10.32 -14.08 36.82
CA HIS A 73 -10.55 -13.51 35.49
C HIS A 73 -11.15 -14.53 34.50
N ILE A 74 -10.79 -15.80 34.65
CA ILE A 74 -11.39 -16.88 33.86
C ILE A 74 -12.89 -17.00 34.15
N ARG A 75 -13.27 -17.00 35.44
CA ARG A 75 -14.67 -17.05 35.87
C ARG A 75 -15.48 -15.82 35.43
N GLN A 76 -14.83 -14.66 35.28
CA GLN A 76 -15.44 -13.44 34.76
C GLN A 76 -15.49 -13.39 33.21
N GLY A 77 -14.86 -14.34 32.51
CA GLY A 77 -14.80 -14.38 31.05
C GLY A 77 -13.81 -13.40 30.39
N ILE A 78 -12.92 -12.78 31.17
CA ILE A 78 -11.97 -11.75 30.69
C ILE A 78 -10.53 -12.32 30.58
N GLY A 79 -10.26 -13.44 31.25
CA GLY A 79 -8.95 -14.09 31.28
C GLY A 79 -8.67 -15.01 30.09
N GLY A 80 -7.50 -15.64 30.10
CA GLY A 80 -7.14 -16.69 29.13
C GLY A 80 -5.70 -16.61 28.65
N CYS A 81 -5.42 -17.29 27.53
CA CYS A 81 -4.16 -17.14 26.82
C CYS A 81 -4.12 -15.81 26.06
N ARG A 82 -3.20 -14.92 26.45
CA ARG A 82 -3.03 -13.59 25.87
C ARG A 82 -2.70 -13.63 24.36
N GLN A 83 -1.96 -14.64 23.91
CA GLN A 83 -1.59 -14.79 22.50
C GLN A 83 -2.82 -15.12 21.64
N CYS A 84 -3.59 -16.15 22.02
CA CYS A 84 -4.84 -16.49 21.33
C CYS A 84 -5.85 -15.34 21.39
N GLY A 85 -5.96 -14.65 22.53
CA GLY A 85 -6.82 -13.48 22.66
C GLY A 85 -6.43 -12.35 21.68
N ARG A 86 -5.14 -12.05 21.57
CA ARG A 86 -4.63 -11.07 20.59
C ARG A 86 -4.89 -11.50 19.15
N GLN A 87 -4.68 -12.77 18.81
CA GLN A 87 -4.95 -13.30 17.47
C GLN A 87 -6.43 -13.17 17.10
N GLN A 88 -7.35 -13.52 18.00
CA GLN A 88 -8.79 -13.34 17.75
C GLN A 88 -9.17 -11.87 17.58
N THR A 89 -8.67 -10.99 18.44
CA THR A 89 -8.93 -9.54 18.31
C THR A 89 -8.36 -8.99 17.01
N SER A 90 -7.15 -9.39 16.62
CA SER A 90 -6.53 -8.99 15.36
C SER A 90 -7.34 -9.48 14.17
N ALA A 91 -7.82 -10.73 14.17
CA ALA A 91 -8.66 -11.27 13.10
C ALA A 91 -9.99 -10.51 12.98
N LYS A 92 -10.63 -10.16 14.11
CA LYS A 92 -11.83 -9.32 14.11
C LYS A 92 -11.55 -7.89 13.59
N GLN A 93 -10.40 -7.32 13.93
CA GLN A 93 -9.99 -5.99 13.49
C GLN A 93 -9.55 -5.94 12.03
N LEU A 94 -9.04 -7.04 11.49
CA LEU A 94 -8.62 -7.15 10.09
C LEU A 94 -9.81 -7.06 9.11
N GLY A 95 -11.06 -6.97 9.57
CA GLY A 95 -12.23 -6.81 8.71
C GLY A 95 -12.40 -7.95 7.71
N ASP A 96 -13.28 -7.74 6.73
CA ASP A 96 -13.46 -8.67 5.62
C ASP A 96 -12.36 -8.41 4.57
N ALA A 97 -11.36 -9.28 4.52
CA ALA A 97 -10.24 -9.20 3.60
C ALA A 97 -10.68 -9.30 2.12
N VAL A 98 -11.78 -10.01 1.83
CA VAL A 98 -12.33 -10.13 0.47
C VAL A 98 -12.89 -8.78 0.05
N LYS A 99 -13.76 -8.20 0.89
CA LYS A 99 -14.31 -6.86 0.65
C LYS A 99 -13.21 -5.80 0.50
N ALA A 100 -12.18 -5.86 1.34
CA ALA A 100 -11.04 -4.94 1.25
C ALA A 100 -10.30 -5.07 -0.09
N ALA A 101 -10.11 -6.30 -0.60
CA ALA A 101 -9.49 -6.53 -1.90
C ALA A 101 -10.36 -6.02 -3.05
N ASP A 102 -11.67 -6.25 -2.99
CA ASP A 102 -12.63 -5.76 -3.99
C ASP A 102 -12.62 -4.23 -4.09
N GLU A 103 -12.57 -3.54 -2.95
CA GLU A 103 -12.46 -2.08 -2.91
C GLU A 103 -11.15 -1.57 -3.53
N MET A 104 -10.03 -2.25 -3.30
CA MET A 104 -8.74 -1.90 -3.93
C MET A 104 -8.80 -2.13 -5.44
N ASN A 105 -9.33 -3.27 -5.88
CA ASN A 105 -9.49 -3.58 -7.30
C ASN A 105 -10.40 -2.56 -8.00
N ALA A 106 -11.50 -2.14 -7.36
CA ALA A 106 -12.38 -1.07 -7.86
C ALA A 106 -11.67 0.28 -7.99
N ALA A 107 -10.67 0.55 -7.16
CA ALA A 107 -9.76 1.69 -7.27
C ALA A 107 -8.58 1.45 -8.23
N ALA A 108 -8.65 0.41 -9.07
CA ALA A 108 -7.64 0.02 -10.04
C ALA A 108 -6.29 -0.40 -9.40
N LEU A 109 -6.31 -0.85 -8.15
CA LEU A 109 -5.14 -1.31 -7.38
C LEU A 109 -5.29 -2.80 -7.10
N GLN A 110 -4.48 -3.61 -7.78
CA GLN A 110 -4.48 -5.06 -7.60
C GLN A 110 -3.58 -5.46 -6.42
N PRO A 111 -4.11 -6.00 -5.31
CA PRO A 111 -3.30 -6.43 -4.18
C PRO A 111 -2.33 -7.57 -4.54
N LEU A 112 -1.12 -7.53 -3.98
CA LEU A 112 -0.06 -8.55 -4.19
C LEU A 112 0.21 -9.39 -2.93
N GLU A 113 -0.47 -9.10 -1.83
CA GLU A 113 -0.31 -9.75 -0.53
C GLU A 113 -1.63 -9.78 0.24
N PRO A 114 -1.77 -10.65 1.26
CA PRO A 114 -2.96 -10.68 2.11
C PRO A 114 -3.23 -9.32 2.76
N TYR A 115 -4.50 -9.01 3.03
CA TYR A 115 -4.92 -7.73 3.59
C TYR A 115 -4.18 -7.41 4.89
N PRO A 116 -3.31 -6.37 4.93
CA PRO A 116 -2.52 -6.06 6.11
C PRO A 116 -3.32 -5.30 7.18
N GLY A 117 -4.57 -4.91 6.89
CA GLY A 117 -5.43 -4.10 7.76
C GLY A 117 -5.63 -2.67 7.25
N TYR A 118 -6.60 -1.97 7.85
CA TYR A 118 -7.20 -0.73 7.34
C TYR A 118 -6.23 0.44 7.12
N ASN A 119 -5.35 0.68 8.09
CA ASN A 119 -4.41 1.82 8.07
C ASN A 119 -2.99 1.42 7.64
N ASN A 120 -2.78 0.18 7.25
CA ASN A 120 -1.46 -0.32 6.91
C ASN A 120 -1.20 -0.16 5.40
N PRO A 121 0.04 0.17 4.98
CA PRO A 121 0.40 0.16 3.57
C PRO A 121 0.22 -1.24 2.98
N TRP A 122 -0.47 -1.32 1.84
CA TRP A 122 -0.78 -2.58 1.17
C TRP A 122 -0.13 -2.63 -0.20
N ARG A 123 0.78 -3.60 -0.43
CA ARG A 123 1.43 -3.74 -1.75
C ARG A 123 0.40 -4.08 -2.82
N CYS A 124 0.35 -3.22 -3.84
CA CYS A 124 -0.54 -3.36 -4.98
C CYS A 124 0.17 -3.00 -6.29
N ILE A 125 -0.31 -3.52 -7.42
CA ILE A 125 -0.03 -2.95 -8.75
C ILE A 125 -1.16 -1.99 -9.11
N HIS A 126 -0.83 -0.75 -9.43
CA HIS A 126 -1.81 0.17 -10.00
C HIS A 126 -2.03 -0.19 -11.48
N THR A 127 -3.11 -0.88 -11.79
CA THR A 127 -3.40 -1.45 -13.12
C THR A 127 -3.30 -0.45 -14.28
N PRO A 128 -3.68 0.84 -14.16
CA PRO A 128 -3.52 1.80 -15.25
C PRO A 128 -2.06 2.18 -15.56
N CYS A 129 -1.16 2.17 -14.57
CA CYS A 129 0.24 2.56 -14.80
C CYS A 129 1.27 1.44 -14.66
N GLY A 130 0.87 0.28 -14.12
CA GLY A 130 1.72 -0.89 -13.92
C GLY A 130 2.73 -0.77 -12.78
N ASN A 131 2.78 0.37 -12.06
CA ASN A 131 3.72 0.56 -10.97
C ASN A 131 3.25 -0.17 -9.71
N GLU A 132 4.21 -0.78 -9.00
CA GLU A 132 3.98 -1.25 -7.64
C GLU A 132 3.89 -0.05 -6.71
N VAL A 133 2.82 0.00 -5.92
CA VAL A 133 2.50 1.07 -4.98
C VAL A 133 2.07 0.48 -3.65
N ARG A 134 2.12 1.29 -2.59
CA ARG A 134 1.75 0.87 -1.22
C ARG A 134 0.68 1.77 -0.59
N PRO A 135 -0.50 1.93 -1.23
CA PRO A 135 -1.58 2.73 -0.66
C PRO A 135 -2.17 2.07 0.59
N ARG A 136 -2.88 2.86 1.39
CA ARG A 136 -3.68 2.38 2.52
C ARG A 136 -5.13 2.31 2.10
N LEU A 137 -5.87 1.29 2.54
CA LEU A 137 -7.32 1.22 2.27
C LEU A 137 -8.04 2.46 2.81
N ALA A 138 -7.60 2.97 3.97
CA ALA A 138 -8.09 4.23 4.53
C ALA A 138 -7.95 5.42 3.56
N SER A 139 -6.83 5.53 2.83
CA SER A 139 -6.60 6.60 1.85
C SER A 139 -7.52 6.47 0.64
N ILE A 140 -7.77 5.23 0.20
CA ILE A 140 -8.70 4.96 -0.91
C ILE A 140 -10.13 5.36 -0.53
N ARG A 141 -10.59 4.95 0.65
CA ARG A 141 -11.92 5.33 1.17
C ARG A 141 -12.06 6.83 1.44
N ALA A 142 -10.97 7.51 1.79
CA ALA A 142 -10.94 8.96 1.94
C ALA A 142 -10.83 9.73 0.61
N GLY A 143 -10.79 9.05 -0.53
CA GLY A 143 -10.71 9.67 -1.85
C GLY A 143 -9.36 10.30 -2.20
N GLN A 144 -8.29 9.97 -1.46
CA GLN A 144 -6.94 10.52 -1.68
C GLN A 144 -6.20 9.88 -2.87
N GLY A 145 -6.79 8.85 -3.49
CA GLY A 145 -6.15 8.04 -4.53
C GLY A 145 -5.10 7.07 -3.97
N GLY A 146 -4.52 6.25 -4.85
CA GLY A 146 -3.59 5.19 -4.42
C GLY A 146 -2.31 5.01 -5.24
N CYS A 147 -2.11 5.81 -6.28
CA CYS A 147 -0.88 5.78 -7.06
C CYS A 147 -0.21 7.15 -7.04
N THR A 148 0.87 7.27 -6.29
CA THR A 148 1.69 8.50 -6.22
C THR A 148 2.30 8.87 -7.57
N HIS A 149 2.60 7.90 -8.43
CA HIS A 149 3.11 8.14 -9.78
C HIS A 149 2.07 8.71 -10.74
N CYS A 150 0.78 8.46 -10.49
CA CYS A 150 -0.30 9.03 -11.28
C CYS A 150 -0.92 10.26 -10.61
N ALA A 151 -0.54 10.57 -9.38
CA ALA A 151 -1.02 11.73 -8.67
C ALA A 151 -0.47 12.99 -9.34
N THR A 152 -1.35 13.84 -9.84
CA THR A 152 -1.06 15.13 -10.48
C THR A 152 -0.66 16.21 -9.46
N TYR A 153 0.23 15.88 -8.52
CA TYR A 153 0.78 16.90 -7.62
C TYR A 153 1.50 17.97 -8.45
N GLY A 154 0.99 19.21 -8.41
CA GLY A 154 1.58 20.35 -9.11
C GLY A 154 1.23 20.50 -10.59
N PHE A 155 0.32 19.68 -11.15
CA PHE A 155 -0.17 19.86 -12.52
C PHE A 155 -1.61 20.39 -12.52
N ASN A 156 -1.79 21.59 -13.08
CA ASN A 156 -3.10 22.25 -13.13
C ASN A 156 -3.92 21.74 -14.33
N LEU A 157 -5.00 21.01 -14.05
CA LEU A 157 -5.88 20.43 -15.07
C LEU A 157 -6.73 21.47 -15.83
N THR A 158 -6.90 22.68 -15.29
CA THR A 158 -7.72 23.73 -15.93
C THR A 158 -6.89 24.72 -16.74
N ALA A 159 -5.57 24.79 -16.52
CA ALA A 159 -4.68 25.66 -17.27
C ALA A 159 -4.24 25.01 -18.61
N PRO A 160 -3.81 25.79 -19.61
CA PRO A 160 -3.24 25.26 -20.84
C PRO A 160 -2.02 24.36 -20.61
N ALA A 161 -1.91 23.30 -21.41
CA ALA A 161 -0.89 22.28 -21.28
C ALA A 161 -0.46 21.74 -22.63
N ILE A 162 0.72 21.13 -22.67
CA ILE A 162 1.26 20.46 -23.84
C ILE A 162 1.45 18.96 -23.56
N VAL A 163 1.22 18.15 -24.59
CA VAL A 163 1.69 16.76 -24.66
C VAL A 163 2.88 16.74 -25.60
N TYR A 164 3.96 16.05 -25.25
CA TYR A 164 5.18 16.00 -26.05
C TYR A 164 5.72 14.57 -26.16
N VAL A 165 6.44 14.30 -27.26
CA VAL A 165 7.25 13.10 -27.46
C VAL A 165 8.71 13.51 -27.63
N LEU A 166 9.60 12.89 -26.86
CA LEU A 166 11.04 13.11 -26.90
C LEU A 166 11.76 11.81 -27.27
N HIS A 167 12.95 11.93 -27.87
CA HIS A 167 13.83 10.82 -28.20
C HIS A 167 15.26 11.11 -27.74
N HIS A 168 15.86 10.21 -26.98
CA HIS A 168 17.26 10.23 -26.61
C HIS A 168 18.02 9.16 -27.40
N ARG A 169 18.77 9.57 -28.42
CA ARG A 169 19.43 8.66 -29.37
C ARG A 169 20.46 7.75 -28.70
N ASP A 170 21.30 8.30 -27.82
CA ASP A 170 22.41 7.52 -27.24
C ASP A 170 21.93 6.45 -26.24
N GLN A 171 20.78 6.67 -25.60
CA GLN A 171 20.16 5.71 -24.69
C GLN A 171 19.12 4.84 -25.40
N ASP A 172 18.85 5.11 -26.69
CA ASP A 172 17.84 4.45 -27.51
C ASP A 172 16.46 4.38 -26.84
N VAL A 173 16.02 5.51 -26.27
CA VAL A 173 14.73 5.61 -25.58
C VAL A 173 13.84 6.72 -26.12
N VAL A 174 12.56 6.42 -26.22
CA VAL A 174 11.49 7.39 -26.51
C VAL A 174 10.70 7.69 -25.23
N LYS A 175 10.23 8.93 -25.10
CA LYS A 175 9.45 9.39 -23.94
C LYS A 175 8.19 10.12 -24.39
N VAL A 176 7.06 9.85 -23.75
CA VAL A 176 5.87 10.73 -23.77
C VAL A 176 5.78 11.48 -22.44
N GLY A 177 5.23 12.69 -22.45
CA GLY A 177 4.99 13.45 -21.23
C GLY A 177 4.02 14.62 -21.41
N ILE A 178 3.46 15.08 -20.30
CA ILE A 178 2.70 16.35 -20.23
C ILE A 178 3.39 17.41 -19.39
N THR A 179 3.14 18.66 -19.72
CA THR A 179 3.52 19.79 -18.86
C THR A 179 2.63 21.01 -19.10
N ALA A 180 2.65 21.98 -18.18
CA ALA A 180 1.95 23.25 -18.40
C ALA A 180 2.56 23.95 -19.61
N ALA A 181 1.76 24.67 -20.40
CA ALA A 181 2.24 25.33 -21.62
C ALA A 181 3.36 26.36 -21.35
N THR A 182 3.46 26.87 -20.13
CA THR A 182 4.49 27.81 -19.68
C THR A 182 5.73 27.14 -19.06
N SER A 183 5.76 25.81 -18.99
CA SER A 183 6.83 25.07 -18.31
C SER A 183 8.11 24.98 -19.16
N ASP A 184 9.26 25.06 -18.50
CA ASP A 184 10.59 24.80 -19.07
C ASP A 184 10.95 23.30 -19.13
N ARG A 185 10.01 22.40 -18.80
CA ARG A 185 10.28 20.97 -18.64
C ARG A 185 10.87 20.33 -19.90
N VAL A 186 10.38 20.69 -21.09
CA VAL A 186 10.91 20.18 -22.36
C VAL A 186 12.36 20.64 -22.57
N ALA A 187 12.63 21.95 -22.40
CA ALA A 187 13.97 22.52 -22.53
C ALA A 187 14.98 21.88 -21.56
N ARG A 188 14.54 21.52 -20.35
CA ARG A 188 15.37 20.78 -19.38
C ARG A 188 15.71 19.36 -19.81
N PHE A 189 14.85 18.69 -20.58
CA PHE A 189 15.16 17.38 -21.16
C PHE A 189 16.09 17.52 -22.37
N GLU A 190 15.91 18.55 -23.19
CA GLU A 190 16.81 18.82 -24.33
C GLU A 190 18.25 19.03 -23.88
N LYS A 191 18.46 19.79 -22.79
CA LYS A 191 19.78 19.95 -22.13
C LYS A 191 20.40 18.63 -21.66
N ARG A 192 19.64 17.54 -21.60
CA ARG A 192 20.06 16.20 -21.19
C ARG A 192 20.08 15.20 -22.36
N GLY A 193 20.19 15.67 -23.59
CA GLY A 193 20.37 14.82 -24.77
C GLY A 193 19.08 14.31 -25.41
N PHE A 194 17.91 14.74 -24.93
CA PHE A 194 16.65 14.48 -25.61
C PHE A 194 16.47 15.43 -26.80
N THR A 195 15.78 14.95 -27.83
CA THR A 195 15.33 15.74 -28.97
C THR A 195 13.81 15.66 -29.08
N VAL A 196 13.16 16.77 -29.42
CA VAL A 196 11.69 16.78 -29.59
C VAL A 196 11.33 16.09 -30.90
N VAL A 197 10.47 15.08 -30.80
CA VAL A 197 9.86 14.40 -31.96
C VAL A 197 8.60 15.16 -32.39
N GLY A 198 7.81 15.62 -31.42
CA GLY A 198 6.61 16.44 -31.66
C GLY A 198 5.97 16.91 -30.35
N SER A 199 5.11 17.92 -30.45
CA SER A 199 4.31 18.45 -29.35
C SER A 199 2.92 18.89 -29.82
N LEU A 200 1.91 18.72 -28.96
CA LEU A 200 0.54 19.20 -29.17
C LEU A 200 0.12 20.10 -28.02
N ASP A 201 -0.47 21.25 -28.36
CA ASP A 201 -1.04 22.20 -27.41
C ASP A 201 -2.50 21.89 -27.11
N PHE A 202 -2.88 22.02 -25.83
CA PHE A 202 -4.24 21.88 -25.35
C PHE A 202 -4.64 23.09 -24.50
N GLN A 203 -5.88 23.54 -24.66
CA GLN A 203 -6.44 24.62 -23.84
C GLN A 203 -6.53 24.26 -22.35
N THR A 204 -6.60 22.96 -22.03
CA THR A 204 -6.69 22.46 -20.64
C THR A 204 -5.73 21.30 -20.40
N GLY A 205 -5.16 21.26 -19.19
CA GLY A 205 -4.38 20.15 -18.68
C GLY A 205 -5.16 18.85 -18.64
N GLN A 206 -6.48 18.90 -18.46
CA GLN A 206 -7.34 17.74 -18.49
C GLN A 206 -7.30 17.01 -19.84
N HIS A 207 -7.29 17.75 -20.96
CA HIS A 207 -7.17 17.14 -22.28
C HIS A 207 -5.79 16.52 -22.48
N ALA A 208 -4.72 17.24 -22.15
CA ALA A 208 -3.36 16.72 -22.24
C ALA A 208 -3.18 15.43 -21.40
N TRP A 209 -3.70 15.44 -20.17
CA TRP A 209 -3.68 14.29 -19.27
C TRP A 209 -4.47 13.09 -19.81
N ASN A 210 -5.65 13.32 -20.41
CA ASN A 210 -6.44 12.26 -21.04
C ASN A 210 -5.68 11.61 -22.21
N VAL A 211 -4.99 12.42 -23.03
CA VAL A 211 -4.17 11.93 -24.16
C VAL A 211 -3.03 11.07 -23.65
N GLU A 212 -2.22 11.58 -22.72
CA GLU A 212 -1.10 10.83 -22.14
C GLU A 212 -1.57 9.52 -21.51
N ARG A 213 -2.66 9.55 -20.76
CA ARG A 213 -3.24 8.35 -20.14
C ARG A 213 -3.70 7.33 -21.18
N LYS A 214 -4.37 7.75 -22.27
CA LYS A 214 -4.79 6.87 -23.37
C LYS A 214 -3.57 6.22 -24.04
N VAL A 215 -2.54 7.00 -24.34
CA VAL A 215 -1.30 6.53 -24.98
C VAL A 215 -0.57 5.54 -24.07
N LEU A 216 -0.32 5.89 -22.81
CA LEU A 216 0.34 5.01 -21.85
C LEU A 216 -0.47 3.73 -21.61
N GLY A 217 -1.80 3.84 -21.56
CA GLY A 217 -2.70 2.69 -21.48
C GLY A 217 -2.54 1.76 -22.68
N HIS A 218 -2.53 2.30 -23.90
CA HIS A 218 -2.30 1.51 -25.11
C HIS A 218 -0.93 0.82 -25.09
N VAL A 219 0.15 1.57 -24.83
CA VAL A 219 1.51 1.03 -24.81
C VAL A 219 1.67 -0.09 -23.78
N ARG A 220 1.12 0.09 -22.57
CA ARG A 220 1.29 -0.90 -21.49
C ARG A 220 0.37 -2.12 -21.64
N THR A 221 -0.86 -1.94 -22.11
CA THR A 221 -1.84 -3.04 -22.15
C THR A 221 -1.91 -3.75 -23.49
N ARG A 222 -1.72 -3.04 -24.60
CA ARG A 222 -1.78 -3.62 -25.96
C ARG A 222 -0.42 -4.04 -26.47
N LEU A 223 0.61 -3.22 -26.25
CA LEU A 223 1.99 -3.54 -26.67
C LEU A 223 2.78 -4.28 -25.58
N GLY A 224 2.30 -4.30 -24.34
CA GLY A 224 2.96 -4.99 -23.23
C GLY A 224 4.28 -4.35 -22.79
N LEU A 225 4.58 -3.13 -23.25
CA LEU A 225 5.86 -2.48 -22.99
C LEU A 225 5.89 -1.85 -21.59
N ARG A 226 7.03 -2.01 -20.92
CA ARG A 226 7.33 -1.42 -19.60
C ARG A 226 8.31 -0.26 -19.75
N HIS A 227 8.53 0.46 -18.66
CA HIS A 227 9.49 1.56 -18.68
C HIS A 227 10.90 1.05 -18.99
N ALA A 228 11.64 1.76 -19.85
CA ALA A 228 12.99 1.39 -20.25
C ALA A 228 14.07 1.96 -19.31
N LEU A 229 13.84 3.15 -18.74
CA LEU A 229 14.74 3.77 -17.78
C LEU A 229 14.28 3.58 -16.33
N THR A 230 15.22 3.72 -15.40
CA THR A 230 15.01 3.81 -13.96
C THR A 230 15.24 5.23 -13.44
N ASP A 231 14.95 5.47 -12.16
CA ASP A 231 15.20 6.77 -11.52
C ASP A 231 16.69 7.17 -11.57
N ALA A 232 17.58 6.18 -11.41
CA ALA A 232 19.03 6.38 -11.47
C ALA A 232 19.48 6.89 -12.84
N ASP A 233 18.90 6.36 -13.92
CA ASP A 233 19.23 6.75 -15.30
C ASP A 233 18.81 8.19 -15.61
N THR A 234 17.76 8.68 -14.94
CA THR A 234 17.27 10.06 -15.11
C THR A 234 17.88 11.05 -14.13
N GLN A 235 18.86 10.64 -13.31
CA GLN A 235 19.56 11.49 -12.35
C GLN A 235 18.60 12.32 -11.45
N GLY A 236 17.49 11.71 -11.02
CA GLY A 236 16.54 12.33 -10.07
C GLY A 236 15.61 13.41 -10.66
N VAL A 237 15.52 13.53 -11.99
CA VAL A 237 14.64 14.52 -12.66
C VAL A 237 13.19 14.06 -12.69
N GLY A 238 12.96 12.77 -12.43
CA GLY A 238 11.65 12.11 -12.51
C GLY A 238 11.15 11.91 -13.95
N GLY A 239 10.08 11.14 -14.10
CA GLY A 239 9.46 10.86 -15.41
C GLY A 239 10.09 9.71 -16.20
N TRP A 240 10.91 8.87 -15.58
CA TRP A 240 11.47 7.65 -16.18
C TRP A 240 10.39 6.59 -16.49
N THR A 241 9.29 6.58 -15.73
CA THR A 241 8.18 5.61 -15.91
C THR A 241 7.45 5.73 -17.25
N GLU A 242 7.69 6.81 -18.01
CA GLU A 242 7.07 7.10 -19.31
C GLU A 242 8.10 6.98 -20.46
N THR A 243 9.20 6.28 -20.23
CA THR A 243 10.24 6.01 -21.24
C THR A 243 10.12 4.59 -21.78
N PHE A 244 10.35 4.37 -23.06
CA PHE A 244 10.24 3.07 -23.72
C PHE A 244 11.44 2.87 -24.64
N ASN A 245 11.83 1.62 -24.87
CA ASN A 245 12.90 1.30 -25.80
C ASN A 245 12.49 1.72 -27.23
N ALA A 246 13.33 2.48 -27.92
CA ALA A 246 13.01 3.02 -29.25
C ALA A 246 13.03 1.95 -30.35
N ALA A 247 13.67 0.80 -30.13
CA ALA A 247 13.58 -0.36 -31.02
C ALA A 247 12.19 -1.02 -30.96
N ASP A 248 11.61 -1.13 -29.77
CA ASP A 248 10.27 -1.72 -29.55
C ASP A 248 9.14 -0.74 -29.86
N LEU A 249 9.38 0.56 -29.62
CA LEU A 249 8.44 1.64 -29.88
C LEU A 249 9.16 2.81 -30.57
N PRO A 250 9.23 2.81 -31.91
CA PRO A 250 9.92 3.86 -32.65
C PRO A 250 9.37 5.25 -32.35
N PRO A 251 10.20 6.31 -32.35
CA PRO A 251 9.79 7.66 -31.99
C PRO A 251 8.57 8.19 -32.76
N LEU A 252 8.56 7.98 -34.08
CA LEU A 252 7.43 8.35 -34.93
C LEU A 252 6.18 7.55 -34.62
N LYS A 253 6.32 6.29 -34.21
CA LYS A 253 5.18 5.44 -33.84
C LYS A 253 4.51 5.92 -32.57
N LEU A 254 5.30 6.33 -31.56
CA LEU A 254 4.74 6.94 -30.35
C LEU A 254 4.07 8.29 -30.67
N TRP A 255 4.64 9.07 -31.60
CA TRP A 255 4.04 10.32 -32.05
C TRP A 255 2.70 10.12 -32.78
N GLU A 256 2.59 9.08 -33.61
CA GLU A 256 1.31 8.67 -34.22
C GLU A 256 0.24 8.35 -33.16
N LEU A 257 0.62 7.64 -32.09
CA LEU A 257 -0.31 7.34 -30.98
C LEU A 257 -0.78 8.61 -30.27
N VAL A 258 0.11 9.58 -30.05
CA VAL A 258 -0.22 10.86 -29.42
C VAL A 258 -1.15 11.69 -30.29
N THR A 259 -0.84 11.82 -31.58
CA THR A 259 -1.68 12.57 -32.52
C THR A 259 -3.04 11.92 -32.71
N GLY A 260 -3.09 10.60 -32.85
CA GLY A 260 -4.36 9.86 -32.92
C GLY A 260 -5.20 9.98 -31.64
N ALA A 261 -4.59 10.04 -30.46
CA ALA A 261 -5.30 10.21 -29.20
C ALA A 261 -5.74 11.67 -28.93
N GLY A 262 -5.05 12.64 -29.51
CA GLY A 262 -5.29 14.09 -29.36
C GLY A 262 -6.39 14.65 -30.28
N VAL A 263 -6.77 13.91 -31.31
CA VAL A 263 -7.90 14.25 -32.19
C VAL A 263 -9.21 13.85 -31.51
N PRO A 264 -10.19 14.76 -31.33
CA PRO A 264 -11.54 14.39 -30.90
C PRO A 264 -12.16 13.45 -31.94
N ASP A 265 -12.90 12.42 -31.51
CA ASP A 265 -13.63 11.52 -32.42
C ASP A 265 -14.40 12.34 -33.47
N GLY A 266 -14.02 12.20 -34.75
CA GLY A 266 -14.72 12.83 -35.88
C GLY A 266 -13.97 13.90 -36.70
N LEU A 267 -12.71 14.23 -36.41
CA LEU A 267 -11.94 15.19 -37.22
C LEU A 267 -10.73 14.53 -37.90
N VAL A 268 -10.85 14.20 -39.19
CA VAL A 268 -9.72 13.76 -40.01
C VAL A 268 -8.81 14.95 -40.27
N LEU A 269 -7.55 14.90 -39.79
CA LEU A 269 -6.54 15.88 -40.17
C LEU A 269 -6.13 15.65 -41.64
N PRO A 270 -5.98 16.72 -42.46
CA PRO A 270 -5.51 16.56 -43.83
C PRO A 270 -4.06 16.05 -43.82
N ILE A 271 -3.83 14.98 -44.58
CA ILE A 271 -2.51 14.44 -44.85
C ILE A 271 -1.72 15.51 -45.62
N VAL A 272 -0.68 16.07 -45.01
CA VAL A 272 0.27 16.94 -45.71
C VAL A 272 1.26 16.03 -46.43
N ASP A 273 1.11 15.93 -47.75
CA ASP A 273 1.99 15.17 -48.63
C ASP A 273 3.42 15.72 -48.59
N GLN A 274 4.39 14.83 -48.39
CA GLN A 274 5.81 15.14 -48.41
C GLN A 274 6.32 14.99 -49.84
N THR A 275 6.24 16.06 -50.62
CA THR A 275 7.12 16.23 -51.78
C THR A 275 7.83 17.57 -51.67
N GLY A 276 9.13 17.49 -51.40
CA GLY A 276 10.03 18.63 -51.28
C GLY A 276 10.19 19.42 -52.58
N GLY A 277 10.64 20.67 -52.42
CA GLY A 277 11.01 21.52 -53.54
C GLY A 277 11.67 22.79 -53.05
N ALA A 278 12.97 22.89 -53.30
CA ALA A 278 13.87 23.95 -52.91
C ALA A 278 13.40 25.37 -53.26
N ARG A 279 13.87 26.35 -52.48
CA ARG A 279 13.95 27.76 -52.91
C ARG A 279 14.78 27.86 -54.20
N PRO A 280 14.41 28.79 -55.08
CA PRO A 280 15.38 29.81 -55.46
C PRO A 280 14.80 31.20 -55.23
N GLY A 281 15.66 32.11 -54.76
CA GLY A 281 15.35 33.53 -54.73
C GLY A 281 15.40 34.15 -56.12
N ALA A 282 14.77 35.32 -56.27
CA ALA A 282 15.27 36.45 -57.05
C ALA A 282 14.21 37.55 -57.18
N VAL A 283 14.64 38.76 -56.80
CA VAL A 283 14.51 39.99 -57.60
C VAL A 283 13.17 40.71 -57.67
N THR A 284 13.33 42.01 -57.47
CA THR A 284 12.43 43.15 -57.58
C THR A 284 11.59 43.24 -58.86
N ARG A 285 10.41 43.87 -58.77
CA ARG A 285 10.09 45.10 -59.54
C ARG A 285 8.81 45.78 -59.04
N ARG A 286 8.87 47.11 -59.16
CA ARG A 286 7.79 48.09 -58.96
C ARG A 286 6.66 47.86 -59.96
N GLY A 287 5.44 48.16 -59.52
CA GLY A 287 4.30 48.63 -60.29
C GLY A 287 3.60 49.68 -59.45
#